data_AF-A0A1S3K1S5-F1
#
_entry.id   AF-A0A1S3K1S5-F1
#
_cell.length_a   1.000
_cell.length_b   1.000
_cell.length_c   1.000
_cell.angle_alpha   90.00
_cell.angle_beta   90.00
_cell.angle_gamma   90.00
#
_symmetry.space_group_name_H-M   'P 1'
#
loop_
_entity.id
_entity.type
_entity.pdbx_description
1 polymer ?
#
loop_
_entity_poly.entity_id
_entity_poly.type
_entity_poly.pdbx_seq_one_letter_code
_entity_poly.pdbx_strand_id
1 'polypeptide(L)'
;MSARPRPITATVRTASSRRQPTGLRRSYSSDSSGSTESLISVLDHDSYSDSSVYSDGEKDEKKVHAVDDGRHGTVFERLQADEKFRALRSESTDSESRTRSSNTKSKDKENKRTAWEDWLVEKVKKERERLKRERLKLKRLSLEKQKKEDETKEKLKKAEENREKWISEKDYEIQIRRKMERQKKKAEEEIKAEEKARTEQKSKEVFQEWFEMKKQQKLEERRKAKEEKERKKREEEEKRQQSQQAFEEWCRRAKRKYKSLNTSFGYTGGKMTGYHDGSSYPVPSFINPIPWQPVAIPKPKQEQGKSKKKTKPYRWDPNKYY
;
A
#
# COMPACT_ATOMS: atom_id res chain seq x y z
N MET A 1 7.24 -50.68 -28.75
CA MET A 1 6.84 -49.99 -27.52
C MET A 1 7.98 -50.06 -26.52
N SER A 2 8.71 -48.97 -26.32
CA SER A 2 9.83 -48.91 -25.36
C SER A 2 9.96 -47.47 -24.86
N ALA A 3 9.67 -47.30 -23.58
CA ALA A 3 9.58 -46.02 -22.89
C ALA A 3 10.95 -45.34 -22.75
N ARG A 4 11.00 -44.04 -23.03
CA ARG A 4 12.13 -43.16 -22.68
C ARG A 4 11.79 -42.41 -21.40
N PRO A 5 12.68 -42.31 -20.40
CA PRO A 5 12.43 -41.51 -19.21
C PRO A 5 12.57 -40.02 -19.54
N ARG A 6 11.62 -39.20 -19.07
CA ARG A 6 11.67 -37.74 -19.17
C ARG A 6 12.50 -37.16 -18.02
N PRO A 7 13.27 -36.07 -18.23
CA PRO A 7 13.94 -35.37 -17.13
C PRO A 7 12.94 -34.60 -16.26
N ILE A 8 13.10 -34.74 -14.94
CA ILE A 8 12.34 -34.06 -13.89
C ILE A 8 12.82 -32.61 -13.81
N THR A 9 11.99 -31.66 -14.23
CA THR A 9 12.19 -30.24 -13.92
C THR A 9 11.70 -29.98 -12.50
N ALA A 10 12.63 -29.80 -11.57
CA ALA A 10 12.32 -29.40 -10.21
C ALA A 10 11.93 -27.91 -10.18
N THR A 11 10.63 -27.61 -10.26
CA THR A 11 10.10 -26.29 -9.92
C THR A 11 9.83 -26.25 -8.41
N VAL A 12 10.56 -25.37 -7.72
CA VAL A 12 10.36 -25.10 -6.29
C VAL A 12 9.03 -24.35 -6.12
N ARG A 13 8.00 -25.06 -5.64
CA ARG A 13 6.75 -24.47 -5.17
C ARG A 13 6.99 -23.90 -3.78
N THR A 14 6.73 -22.60 -3.61
CA THR A 14 6.71 -21.93 -2.31
C THR A 14 5.58 -22.51 -1.45
N ALA A 15 5.92 -22.95 -0.24
CA ALA A 15 4.94 -23.45 0.71
C ALA A 15 4.14 -22.27 1.29
N SER A 16 2.88 -22.19 0.87
CA SER A 16 1.82 -21.41 1.51
C SER A 16 1.59 -21.97 2.92
N SER A 17 2.06 -21.27 3.95
CA SER A 17 1.75 -21.60 5.34
C SER A 17 0.41 -20.98 5.70
N ARG A 18 -0.55 -21.89 5.85
CA ARG A 18 -1.94 -21.70 6.23
C ARG A 18 -2.02 -21.16 7.66
N ARG A 19 -2.69 -20.02 7.82
CA ARG A 19 -3.14 -19.50 9.12
C ARG A 19 -4.09 -20.52 9.78
N GLN A 20 -3.91 -20.73 11.08
CA GLN A 20 -4.94 -21.22 11.99
C GLN A 20 -4.95 -20.30 13.22
N PRO A 21 -6.11 -19.84 13.70
CA PRO A 21 -6.22 -19.07 14.93
C PRO A 21 -6.52 -20.00 16.09
N THR A 22 -5.72 -19.96 17.15
CA THR A 22 -6.07 -20.65 18.41
C THR A 22 -5.61 -19.83 19.61
N GLY A 23 -6.58 -19.53 20.48
CA GLY A 23 -6.41 -19.69 21.91
C GLY A 23 -5.90 -18.47 22.69
N LEU A 24 -6.85 -17.77 23.30
CA LEU A 24 -6.67 -16.99 24.52
C LEU A 24 -5.88 -17.80 25.57
N ARG A 25 -4.76 -17.26 26.05
CA ARG A 25 -4.21 -17.67 27.35
C ARG A 25 -3.78 -16.44 28.14
N ARG A 26 -4.59 -16.18 29.16
CA ARG A 26 -4.40 -15.24 30.25
C ARG A 26 -3.27 -15.78 31.15
N SER A 27 -2.25 -14.98 31.42
CA SER A 27 -1.33 -15.22 32.52
C SER A 27 -1.11 -13.92 33.28
N TYR A 28 -1.51 -14.00 34.55
CA TYR A 28 -1.26 -13.09 35.65
C TYR A 28 0.23 -13.13 36.02
N SER A 29 0.87 -11.97 36.18
CA SER A 29 1.88 -11.78 37.23
C SER A 29 2.08 -10.31 37.52
N SER A 30 2.01 -10.03 38.81
CA SER A 30 2.27 -8.80 39.53
C SER A 30 3.63 -8.20 39.18
N ASP A 31 3.66 -6.90 38.87
CA ASP A 31 4.56 -5.97 39.53
C ASP A 31 4.03 -4.54 39.41
N SER A 32 4.09 -3.85 40.55
CA SER A 32 3.51 -2.56 40.85
C SER A 32 4.54 -1.47 40.68
N SER A 33 4.31 -0.52 39.76
CA SER A 33 4.73 0.88 39.95
C SER A 33 4.22 1.78 38.80
N GLY A 34 3.39 2.78 39.13
CA GLY A 34 3.23 4.00 38.31
C GLY A 34 1.89 4.17 37.58
N SER A 35 0.88 4.58 38.34
CA SER A 35 -0.47 4.94 37.87
C SER A 35 -0.56 6.40 37.41
N THR A 36 -1.16 6.67 36.23
CA THR A 36 -2.05 7.84 35.93
C THR A 36 -2.98 7.65 34.71
N GLU A 37 -2.86 6.61 33.88
CA GLU A 37 -3.60 6.56 32.60
C GLU A 37 -5.08 6.10 32.66
N SER A 38 -5.64 5.83 33.85
CA SER A 38 -6.99 5.25 33.97
C SER A 38 -8.14 6.24 34.23
N LEU A 39 -7.94 7.56 34.09
CA LEU A 39 -8.97 8.56 34.43
C LEU A 39 -9.95 8.95 33.30
N ILE A 40 -9.92 8.30 32.12
CA ILE A 40 -10.76 8.73 30.97
C ILE A 40 -11.65 7.61 30.39
N SER A 41 -11.87 6.51 31.11
CA SER A 41 -12.75 5.44 30.59
C SER A 41 -13.74 4.94 31.62
N VAL A 42 -14.78 5.73 31.85
CA VAL A 42 -16.01 5.30 32.53
C VAL A 42 -17.18 5.80 31.68
N LEU A 43 -17.77 4.84 30.95
CA LEU A 43 -19.21 4.64 30.73
C LEU A 43 -20.04 5.84 30.23
N ASP A 44 -20.44 5.84 28.96
CA ASP A 44 -21.57 5.09 28.34
C ASP A 44 -22.88 5.88 28.42
N HIS A 45 -23.58 5.99 27.29
CA HIS A 45 -25.00 5.62 27.16
C HIS A 45 -25.44 5.67 25.67
N ASP A 46 -25.64 4.47 25.14
CA ASP A 46 -26.79 4.00 24.35
C ASP A 46 -27.37 4.82 23.19
N SER A 47 -27.32 4.18 22.01
CA SER A 47 -28.38 4.05 21.01
C SER A 47 -29.17 5.30 20.61
N TYR A 48 -28.81 5.87 19.45
CA TYR A 48 -29.83 6.38 18.53
C TYR A 48 -29.45 6.01 17.09
N SER A 49 -30.16 5.04 16.54
CA SER A 49 -30.26 4.81 15.11
C SER A 49 -31.21 5.86 14.54
N ASP A 50 -30.69 6.88 13.86
CA ASP A 50 -31.50 7.67 12.94
C ASP A 50 -31.15 7.33 11.50
N SER A 51 -32.19 6.89 10.82
CA SER A 51 -32.21 6.47 9.44
C SER A 51 -32.32 7.71 8.57
N SER A 52 -31.30 7.99 7.78
CA SER A 52 -31.40 8.23 6.33
C SER A 52 -30.18 8.98 5.86
N VAL A 53 -29.45 8.38 4.91
CA VAL A 53 -29.11 8.94 3.60
C VAL A 53 -28.16 7.92 2.96
N TYR A 54 -28.75 6.99 2.21
CA TYR A 54 -28.13 6.53 0.97
C TYR A 54 -28.74 7.37 -0.14
N SER A 55 -27.96 8.23 -0.76
CA SER A 55 -27.69 8.06 -2.18
C SER A 55 -26.51 8.93 -2.60
N ASP A 56 -25.51 8.20 -3.05
CA ASP A 56 -24.40 8.60 -3.90
C ASP A 56 -24.85 9.54 -5.03
N GLY A 57 -24.03 10.55 -5.29
CA GLY A 57 -24.26 11.54 -6.33
C GLY A 57 -23.44 11.20 -7.57
N GLU A 58 -24.05 10.52 -8.52
CA GLU A 58 -23.66 10.63 -9.93
C GLU A 58 -24.22 11.95 -10.48
N LYS A 59 -23.33 12.84 -10.93
CA LYS A 59 -23.69 13.97 -11.79
C LYS A 59 -23.31 13.64 -13.22
N ASP A 60 -24.31 13.23 -13.99
CA ASP A 60 -24.29 13.30 -15.44
C ASP A 60 -24.98 14.59 -15.92
N GLU A 61 -24.38 15.19 -16.93
CA GLU A 61 -24.85 16.38 -17.63
C GLU A 61 -26.14 16.10 -18.42
N LYS A 62 -27.09 17.06 -18.41
CA LYS A 62 -27.96 17.34 -19.57
C LYS A 62 -28.68 18.70 -19.47
N LYS A 63 -28.38 19.52 -20.48
CA LYS A 63 -29.24 20.55 -21.13
C LYS A 63 -30.62 19.91 -21.42
N VAL A 64 -31.79 20.57 -21.38
CA VAL A 64 -32.31 21.67 -22.20
C VAL A 64 -33.71 22.12 -21.69
N HIS A 65 -34.14 23.30 -22.16
CA HIS A 65 -35.51 23.79 -22.39
C HIS A 65 -36.26 24.57 -21.29
N ALA A 66 -36.48 25.85 -21.63
CA ALA A 66 -37.54 26.70 -21.09
C ALA A 66 -38.89 26.32 -21.68
N VAL A 67 -39.94 26.26 -20.85
CA VAL A 67 -41.32 26.58 -21.21
C VAL A 67 -42.01 27.19 -19.98
N ASP A 68 -42.73 28.27 -20.26
CA ASP A 68 -43.66 29.01 -19.42
C ASP A 68 -44.94 28.20 -19.14
N ASP A 69 -45.51 28.30 -17.93
CA ASP A 69 -46.94 28.47 -17.66
C ASP A 69 -47.34 28.06 -16.22
N GLY A 70 -48.11 28.96 -15.57
CA GLY A 70 -49.35 28.56 -14.93
C GLY A 70 -49.38 28.13 -13.45
N ARG A 71 -49.63 29.12 -12.58
CA ARG A 71 -50.61 29.13 -11.45
C ARG A 71 -50.66 27.94 -10.47
N HIS A 72 -50.45 28.25 -9.19
CA HIS A 72 -51.35 28.09 -8.02
C HIS A 72 -50.52 28.56 -6.79
N GLY A 73 -50.74 29.74 -6.18
CA GLY A 73 -51.70 29.98 -5.09
C GLY A 73 -51.45 29.00 -3.92
N THR A 74 -51.15 29.35 -2.67
CA THR A 74 -51.40 30.51 -1.80
C THR A 74 -50.71 30.16 -0.47
N VAL A 75 -49.99 31.04 0.23
CA VAL A 75 -50.41 31.78 1.44
C VAL A 75 -49.11 31.88 2.25
N PHE A 76 -48.50 33.08 2.41
CA PHE A 76 -47.93 33.58 3.67
C PHE A 76 -47.16 34.90 3.45
N GLU A 77 -47.82 35.93 2.93
CA GLU A 77 -47.27 37.29 3.03
C GLU A 77 -48.43 38.28 3.15
N ARG A 78 -48.86 38.52 4.39
CA ARG A 78 -49.91 39.49 4.69
C ARG A 78 -49.66 40.13 6.05
N LEU A 79 -48.70 41.04 6.13
CA LEU A 79 -48.65 42.08 7.17
C LEU A 79 -47.91 43.34 6.69
N GLN A 80 -48.32 43.90 5.54
CA GLN A 80 -48.07 45.30 5.19
C GLN A 80 -49.24 45.85 4.38
N ALA A 81 -50.42 45.94 5.00
CA ALA A 81 -51.55 46.69 4.44
C ALA A 81 -52.62 46.93 5.53
N ASP A 82 -52.29 47.65 6.60
CA ASP A 82 -53.29 48.10 7.59
C ASP A 82 -52.95 49.48 8.20
N GLU A 83 -52.35 50.38 7.42
CA GLU A 83 -52.11 51.79 7.80
C GLU A 83 -52.79 52.81 6.86
N LYS A 84 -53.84 52.42 6.13
CA LYS A 84 -54.60 53.35 5.27
C LYS A 84 -56.13 53.36 5.45
N PHE A 85 -56.66 52.69 6.48
CA PHE A 85 -58.11 52.69 6.77
C PHE A 85 -58.51 53.28 8.12
N ARG A 86 -57.78 54.31 8.59
CA ARG A 86 -58.21 55.12 9.75
C ARG A 86 -58.04 56.63 9.57
N ALA A 87 -57.98 57.09 8.32
CA ALA A 87 -57.80 58.50 7.98
C ALA A 87 -59.08 59.23 7.52
N LEU A 88 -60.23 58.56 7.37
CA LEU A 88 -61.47 59.22 6.94
C LEU A 88 -62.68 58.57 7.63
N ARG A 89 -63.27 59.30 8.58
CA ARG A 89 -64.68 59.28 9.03
C ARG A 89 -64.80 59.51 10.55
N SER A 90 -64.71 60.78 10.93
CA SER A 90 -65.51 61.38 12.00
C SER A 90 -65.50 62.88 11.75
N GLU A 91 -66.19 63.27 10.69
CA GLU A 91 -66.51 64.63 10.31
C GLU A 91 -67.94 64.92 10.79
N SER A 92 -68.17 66.18 11.21
CA SER A 92 -69.45 66.79 11.61
C SER A 92 -69.94 66.39 13.01
N THR A 93 -70.18 67.30 13.96
CA THR A 93 -70.87 68.60 13.88
C THR A 93 -70.37 69.55 14.98
N ASP A 94 -70.00 70.79 14.66
CA ASP A 94 -70.76 71.99 15.06
C ASP A 94 -70.02 73.28 14.67
N SER A 95 -70.58 73.93 13.65
CA SER A 95 -71.10 75.30 13.74
C SER A 95 -70.21 76.41 14.29
N GLU A 96 -69.85 77.31 13.37
CA GLU A 96 -69.49 78.70 13.63
C GLU A 96 -70.33 79.38 14.70
N SER A 97 -69.67 80.10 15.61
CA SER A 97 -70.15 81.42 15.98
C SER A 97 -68.97 82.33 16.29
N ARG A 98 -68.70 83.23 15.35
CA ARG A 98 -68.10 84.54 15.65
C ARG A 98 -68.98 85.23 16.69
N THR A 99 -68.56 85.27 17.94
CA THR A 99 -69.00 86.29 18.89
C THR A 99 -67.82 87.20 19.20
N ARG A 100 -67.82 88.38 18.56
CA ARG A 100 -67.28 89.59 19.17
C ARG A 100 -67.96 89.71 20.55
N SER A 101 -67.22 89.45 21.63
CA SER A 101 -67.61 89.87 22.97
C SER A 101 -66.51 90.75 23.51
N SER A 102 -66.84 92.03 23.56
CA SER A 102 -66.32 93.07 24.45
C SER A 102 -65.01 92.78 25.19
N ASN A 103 -64.02 93.61 24.88
CA ASN A 103 -63.03 94.09 25.83
C ASN A 103 -63.76 94.75 27.04
N THR A 104 -64.28 93.93 27.94
CA THR A 104 -64.72 94.35 29.28
C THR A 104 -63.60 93.99 30.24
N LYS A 105 -62.78 95.00 30.55
CA LYS A 105 -62.06 95.10 31.83
C LYS A 105 -63.10 95.00 32.95
N SER A 106 -63.43 93.80 33.36
CA SER A 106 -64.02 93.46 34.65
C SER A 106 -63.09 92.38 35.23
N LYS A 107 -61.97 92.77 35.85
CA LYS A 107 -61.93 93.02 37.30
C LYS A 107 -63.02 92.23 38.02
N ASP A 108 -62.56 91.15 38.62
CA ASP A 108 -63.09 90.62 39.88
C ASP A 108 -64.56 90.20 39.81
N LYS A 109 -64.79 89.08 39.17
CA LYS A 109 -65.62 88.05 39.80
C LYS A 109 -64.72 86.87 40.00
N GLU A 110 -64.24 86.76 41.24
CA GLU A 110 -63.65 85.55 41.77
C GLU A 110 -64.49 84.38 41.28
N ASN A 111 -63.95 83.63 40.31
CA ASN A 111 -64.23 82.22 40.21
C ASN A 111 -63.82 81.68 41.57
N LYS A 112 -64.72 81.74 42.55
CA LYS A 112 -64.59 81.02 43.81
C LYS A 112 -64.76 79.57 43.45
N ARG A 113 -63.75 79.04 42.76
CA ARG A 113 -63.59 77.61 42.59
C ARG A 113 -63.73 77.06 43.97
N THR A 114 -64.65 76.13 44.11
CA THR A 114 -64.87 75.50 45.39
C THR A 114 -63.54 74.87 45.77
N ALA A 115 -63.15 74.88 47.05
CA ALA A 115 -61.91 74.22 47.49
C ALA A 115 -61.81 72.76 46.96
N TRP A 116 -62.97 72.14 46.72
CA TRP A 116 -63.13 70.85 46.03
C TRP A 116 -62.74 70.83 44.54
N GLU A 117 -63.07 71.86 43.77
CA GLU A 117 -62.74 71.95 42.34
C GLU A 117 -61.24 72.17 42.13
N ASP A 118 -60.61 73.02 42.96
CA ASP A 118 -59.15 73.20 42.91
C ASP A 118 -58.41 71.94 43.36
N TRP A 119 -58.90 71.24 44.40
CA TRP A 119 -58.39 69.93 44.79
C TRP A 119 -58.50 68.90 43.66
N LEU A 120 -59.63 68.86 42.95
CA LEU A 120 -59.85 67.94 41.83
C LEU A 120 -58.90 68.24 40.66
N VAL A 121 -58.70 69.52 40.33
CA VAL A 121 -57.75 69.94 39.29
C VAL A 121 -56.32 69.58 39.67
N GLU A 122 -55.92 69.80 40.92
CA GLU A 122 -54.60 69.44 41.41
C GLU A 122 -54.39 67.92 41.42
N LYS A 123 -55.40 67.14 41.81
CA LYS A 123 -55.40 65.67 41.73
C LYS A 123 -55.24 65.17 40.30
N VAL A 124 -56.01 65.70 39.35
CA VAL A 124 -55.91 65.32 37.94
C VAL A 124 -54.55 65.71 37.35
N LYS A 125 -54.00 66.88 37.71
CA LYS A 125 -52.62 67.26 37.32
C LYS A 125 -51.59 66.28 37.88
N LYS A 126 -51.70 65.93 39.17
CA LYS A 126 -50.80 64.97 39.83
C LYS A 126 -50.86 63.58 39.19
N GLU A 127 -52.05 63.10 38.83
CA GLU A 127 -52.23 61.83 38.10
C GLU A 127 -51.66 61.90 36.67
N ARG A 128 -51.88 63.00 35.96
CA ARG A 128 -51.29 63.21 34.63
C ARG A 128 -49.76 63.23 34.67
N GLU A 129 -49.18 63.86 35.69
CA GLU A 129 -47.72 63.82 35.90
C GLU A 129 -47.22 62.43 36.26
N ARG A 130 -47.96 61.68 37.08
CA ARG A 130 -47.66 60.28 37.38
C ARG A 130 -47.62 59.44 36.10
N LEU A 131 -48.64 59.53 35.26
CA LEU A 131 -48.69 58.86 33.96
C LEU A 131 -47.53 59.29 33.04
N LYS A 132 -47.18 60.58 33.01
CA LYS A 132 -46.00 61.06 32.26
C LYS A 132 -44.70 60.44 32.78
N ARG A 133 -44.52 60.35 34.10
CA ARG A 133 -43.35 59.70 34.71
C ARG A 133 -43.31 58.21 34.40
N GLU A 134 -44.43 57.51 34.49
CA GLU A 134 -44.53 56.09 34.12
C GLU A 134 -44.21 55.85 32.64
N ARG A 135 -44.71 56.71 31.74
CA ARG A 135 -44.37 56.67 30.31
C ARG A 135 -42.88 56.90 30.04
N LEU A 136 -42.24 57.82 30.76
CA LEU A 136 -40.79 58.06 30.66
C LEU A 136 -39.98 56.87 31.20
N LYS A 137 -40.41 56.26 32.31
CA LYS A 137 -39.79 55.04 32.84
C LYS A 137 -39.88 53.89 31.85
N LEU A 138 -41.05 53.66 31.25
CA LEU A 138 -41.24 52.62 30.24
C LEU A 138 -40.35 52.84 29.01
N LYS A 139 -40.26 54.08 28.52
CA LYS A 139 -39.36 54.45 27.42
C LYS A 139 -37.89 54.19 27.78
N ARG A 140 -37.45 54.56 28.99
CA ARG A 140 -36.08 54.26 29.47
C ARG A 140 -35.80 52.77 29.53
N LEU A 141 -36.72 51.99 30.09
CA LEU A 141 -36.60 50.53 30.17
C LEU A 141 -36.53 49.89 28.78
N SER A 142 -37.32 50.37 27.82
CA SER A 142 -37.29 49.89 26.43
C SER A 142 -35.96 50.20 25.75
N LEU A 143 -35.43 51.42 25.93
CA LEU A 143 -34.13 51.80 25.39
C LEU A 143 -32.98 50.98 25.99
N GLU A 144 -33.05 50.68 27.29
CA GLU A 144 -32.03 49.86 27.95
C GLU A 144 -32.09 48.39 27.48
N LYS A 145 -33.29 47.85 27.23
CA LYS A 145 -33.45 46.53 26.61
C LYS A 145 -32.85 46.49 25.20
N GLN A 146 -33.17 47.48 24.35
CA GLN A 146 -32.60 47.57 23.01
C GLN A 146 -31.07 47.66 23.04
N LYS A 147 -30.49 48.49 23.91
CA LYS A 147 -29.03 48.57 24.07
C LYS A 147 -28.41 47.23 24.45
N LYS A 148 -29.00 46.50 25.39
CA LYS A 148 -28.52 45.17 25.78
C LYS A 148 -28.64 44.15 24.64
N GLU A 149 -29.72 44.20 23.88
CA GLU A 149 -29.91 43.35 22.69
C GLU A 149 -28.88 43.68 21.60
N ASP A 150 -28.58 44.96 21.36
CA ASP A 150 -27.60 45.38 20.37
C ASP A 150 -26.18 44.99 20.81
N GLU A 151 -25.82 45.20 22.08
CA GLU A 151 -24.53 44.75 22.64
C GLU A 151 -24.33 43.22 22.55
N THR A 152 -25.39 42.44 22.75
CA THR A 152 -25.31 40.97 22.63
C THR A 152 -25.17 40.53 21.17
N LYS A 153 -25.88 41.18 20.24
CA LYS A 153 -25.73 40.94 18.79
C LYS A 153 -24.32 41.30 18.30
N GLU A 154 -23.76 42.41 18.76
CA GLU A 154 -22.39 42.80 18.42
C GLU A 154 -21.36 41.81 18.95
N LYS A 155 -21.52 41.35 20.20
CA LYS A 155 -20.67 40.30 20.78
C LYS A 155 -20.77 38.99 20.00
N LEU A 156 -21.98 38.61 19.57
CA LEU A 156 -22.21 37.40 18.78
C LEU A 156 -21.52 37.50 17.41
N LYS A 157 -21.70 38.60 16.68
CA LYS A 157 -21.03 38.86 15.41
C LYS A 157 -19.51 38.81 15.54
N LYS A 158 -18.95 39.42 16.58
CA LYS A 158 -17.51 39.39 16.84
C LYS A 158 -17.00 37.99 17.15
N ALA A 159 -17.77 37.18 17.87
CA ALA A 159 -17.43 35.79 18.14
C ALA A 159 -17.49 34.93 16.85
N GLU A 160 -18.49 35.18 16.00
CA GLU A 160 -18.64 34.52 14.70
C GLU A 160 -17.49 34.87 13.75
N GLU A 161 -17.16 36.15 13.59
CA GLU A 161 -16.00 36.59 12.79
C GLU A 161 -14.68 35.98 13.30
N ASN A 162 -14.49 35.91 14.63
CA ASN A 162 -13.31 35.27 15.21
C ASN A 162 -13.28 33.76 14.91
N ARG A 163 -14.43 33.09 14.99
CA ARG A 163 -14.55 31.67 14.64
C ARG A 163 -14.23 31.44 13.16
N GLU A 164 -14.78 32.24 12.26
CA GLU A 164 -14.53 32.14 10.82
C GLU A 164 -13.06 32.35 10.47
N LYS A 165 -12.42 33.37 11.08
CA LYS A 165 -10.98 33.61 10.93
C LYS A 165 -10.17 32.41 11.40
N TRP A 166 -10.51 31.85 12.57
CA TRP A 166 -9.82 30.68 13.10
C TRP A 166 -9.98 29.44 12.23
N ILE A 167 -11.18 29.19 11.70
CA ILE A 167 -11.44 28.08 10.77
C ILE A 167 -10.61 28.26 9.49
N SER A 168 -10.61 29.48 8.92
CA SER A 168 -9.86 29.79 7.70
C SER A 168 -8.36 29.59 7.88
N GLU A 169 -7.80 30.01 9.01
CA GLU A 169 -6.40 29.81 9.36
C GLU A 169 -6.07 28.32 9.50
N LYS A 170 -6.95 27.55 10.16
CA LYS A 170 -6.76 26.10 10.32
C LYS A 170 -6.83 25.36 9.00
N ASP A 171 -7.77 25.71 8.13
CA ASP A 171 -7.88 25.14 6.79
C ASP A 171 -6.63 25.45 5.95
N TYR A 172 -6.12 26.67 6.04
CA TYR A 172 -4.88 27.05 5.37
C TYR A 172 -3.66 26.25 5.87
N GLU A 173 -3.52 26.10 7.19
CA GLU A 173 -2.47 25.30 7.82
C GLU A 173 -2.54 23.82 7.38
N ILE A 174 -3.74 23.24 7.34
CA ILE A 174 -3.97 21.88 6.83
C ILE A 174 -3.59 21.77 5.35
N GLN A 175 -3.95 22.76 4.53
CA GLN A 175 -3.59 22.78 3.11
C GLN A 175 -2.08 22.84 2.89
N ILE A 176 -1.36 23.68 3.64
CA ILE A 176 0.10 23.73 3.60
C ILE A 176 0.68 22.38 3.98
N ARG A 177 0.25 21.80 5.11
CA ARG A 177 0.74 20.50 5.58
C ARG A 177 0.52 19.40 4.53
N ARG A 178 -0.67 19.35 3.92
CA ARG A 178 -0.99 18.41 2.84
C ARG A 178 -0.09 18.61 1.61
N LYS A 179 0.18 19.86 1.22
CA LYS A 179 1.10 20.17 0.10
C LYS A 179 2.52 19.70 0.41
N MET A 180 3.03 19.99 1.61
CA MET A 180 4.36 19.56 2.05
C MET A 180 4.47 18.03 2.10
N GLU A 181 3.43 17.34 2.60
CA GLU A 181 3.41 15.88 2.63
C GLU A 181 3.40 15.28 1.21
N ARG A 182 2.63 15.86 0.28
CA ARG A 182 2.66 15.44 -1.13
C ARG A 182 4.03 15.64 -1.77
N GLN A 183 4.70 16.76 -1.50
CA GLN A 183 6.06 17.00 -2.00
C GLN A 183 7.06 15.99 -1.43
N LYS A 184 6.99 15.70 -0.13
CA LYS A 184 7.82 14.68 0.51
C LYS A 184 7.60 13.29 -0.09
N LYS A 185 6.34 12.90 -0.31
CA LYS A 185 5.99 11.61 -0.96
C LYS A 185 6.55 11.53 -2.39
N LYS A 186 6.41 12.59 -3.19
CA LYS A 186 6.98 12.63 -4.54
C LYS A 186 8.50 12.51 -4.53
N ALA A 187 9.19 13.25 -3.66
CA ALA A 187 10.64 13.15 -3.52
C ALA A 187 11.08 11.74 -3.08
N GLU A 188 10.36 11.12 -2.14
CA GLU A 188 10.63 9.75 -1.71
C GLU A 188 10.38 8.73 -2.84
N GLU A 189 9.33 8.92 -3.64
CA GLU A 189 9.04 8.11 -4.83
C GLU A 189 10.12 8.27 -5.91
N GLU A 190 10.60 9.49 -6.16
CA GLU A 190 11.70 9.78 -7.08
C GLU A 190 13.00 9.09 -6.63
N ILE A 191 13.38 9.22 -5.35
CA ILE A 191 14.56 8.54 -4.80
C ILE A 191 14.43 7.01 -4.93
N LYS A 192 13.26 6.45 -4.59
CA LYS A 192 13.01 5.01 -4.74
C LYS A 192 13.06 4.56 -6.20
N ALA A 193 12.58 5.39 -7.13
CA ALA A 193 12.64 5.10 -8.56
C ALA A 193 14.08 5.11 -9.07
N GLU A 194 14.90 6.08 -8.63
CA GLU A 194 16.33 6.14 -8.94
C GLU A 194 17.09 4.93 -8.38
N GLU A 195 16.82 4.51 -7.14
CA GLU A 195 17.42 3.31 -6.55
C GLU A 195 17.07 2.04 -7.32
N LYS A 196 15.81 1.90 -7.73
CA LYS A 196 15.37 0.78 -8.58
C LYS A 196 16.07 0.82 -9.95
N ALA A 197 16.11 1.98 -10.60
CA ALA A 197 16.79 2.13 -11.87
C ALA A 197 18.29 1.77 -11.77
N ARG A 198 18.96 2.19 -10.69
CA ARG A 198 20.37 1.83 -10.42
C ARG A 198 20.56 0.33 -10.22
N THR A 199 19.68 -0.32 -9.46
CA THR A 199 19.78 -1.79 -9.25
C THR A 199 19.51 -2.55 -10.55
N GLU A 200 18.55 -2.10 -11.36
CA GLU A 200 18.29 -2.65 -12.69
C GLU A 200 19.49 -2.47 -13.63
N GLN A 201 20.09 -1.28 -13.69
CA GLN A 201 21.29 -1.02 -14.49
C GLN A 201 22.43 -1.95 -14.09
N LYS A 202 22.74 -2.04 -12.79
CA LYS A 202 23.76 -2.97 -12.27
C LYS A 202 23.45 -4.42 -12.65
N SER A 203 22.19 -4.84 -12.57
CA SER A 203 21.81 -6.22 -12.95
C SER A 203 22.02 -6.49 -14.44
N LYS A 204 21.76 -5.50 -15.31
CA LYS A 204 21.97 -5.59 -16.75
C LYS A 204 23.45 -5.65 -17.09
N GLU A 205 24.27 -4.82 -16.45
CA GLU A 205 25.73 -4.81 -16.60
C GLU A 205 26.32 -6.17 -16.21
N VAL A 206 26.00 -6.67 -15.00
CA VAL A 206 26.46 -7.98 -14.53
C VAL A 206 26.01 -9.12 -15.46
N PHE A 207 24.78 -9.06 -15.97
CA PHE A 207 24.28 -10.05 -16.93
C PHE A 207 25.05 -10.00 -18.26
N GLN A 208 25.34 -8.80 -18.77
CA GLN A 208 26.12 -8.62 -20.00
C GLN A 208 27.55 -9.14 -19.85
N GLU A 209 28.24 -8.77 -18.76
CA GLU A 209 29.59 -9.27 -18.46
C GLU A 209 29.61 -10.80 -18.37
N TRP A 210 28.64 -11.39 -17.64
CA TRP A 210 28.53 -12.84 -17.54
C TRP A 210 28.27 -13.49 -18.90
N PHE A 211 27.43 -12.88 -19.74
CA PHE A 211 27.13 -13.38 -21.08
C PHE A 211 28.36 -13.36 -21.97
N GLU A 212 29.14 -12.29 -21.94
CA GLU A 212 30.41 -12.18 -22.67
C GLU A 212 31.43 -13.20 -22.19
N MET A 213 31.61 -13.33 -20.88
CA MET A 213 32.48 -14.35 -20.28
C MET A 213 32.05 -15.77 -20.71
N LYS A 214 30.74 -16.07 -20.72
CA LYS A 214 30.24 -17.37 -21.19
C LYS A 214 30.47 -17.61 -22.67
N LYS A 215 30.39 -16.56 -23.49
CA LYS A 215 30.70 -16.63 -24.93
C LYS A 215 32.18 -16.91 -25.16
N GLN A 216 33.06 -16.23 -24.42
CA GLN A 216 34.51 -16.47 -24.46
C GLN A 216 34.85 -17.90 -24.01
N GLN A 217 34.29 -18.35 -22.87
CA GLN A 217 34.48 -19.72 -22.38
C GLN A 217 34.08 -20.77 -23.44
N LYS A 218 32.91 -20.62 -24.07
CA LYS A 218 32.47 -21.53 -25.15
C LYS A 218 33.40 -21.51 -26.36
N LEU A 219 33.94 -20.33 -26.70
CA LEU A 219 34.88 -20.21 -27.81
C LEU A 219 36.21 -20.91 -27.50
N GLU A 220 36.73 -20.75 -26.28
CA GLU A 220 37.93 -21.45 -25.82
C GLU A 220 37.75 -22.97 -25.76
N GLU A 221 36.63 -23.44 -25.20
CA GLU A 221 36.28 -24.86 -25.19
C GLU A 221 36.21 -25.43 -26.61
N ARG A 222 35.60 -24.69 -27.55
CA ARG A 222 35.58 -25.08 -28.97
C ARG A 222 36.98 -25.11 -29.58
N ARG A 223 37.86 -24.17 -29.23
CA ARG A 223 39.25 -24.15 -29.72
C ARG A 223 40.04 -25.35 -29.19
N LYS A 224 39.99 -25.59 -27.88
CA LYS A 224 40.64 -26.75 -27.23
C LYS A 224 40.12 -28.08 -27.79
N ALA A 225 38.82 -28.20 -28.03
CA ALA A 225 38.24 -29.40 -28.63
C ALA A 225 38.69 -29.63 -30.09
N LYS A 226 38.97 -28.57 -30.86
CA LYS A 226 39.55 -28.69 -32.20
C LYS A 226 41.02 -29.15 -32.13
N GLU A 227 41.82 -28.51 -31.28
CA GLU A 227 43.23 -28.87 -31.06
C GLU A 227 43.37 -30.33 -30.58
N GLU A 228 42.52 -30.78 -29.66
CA GLU A 228 42.51 -32.18 -29.19
C GLU A 228 42.14 -33.16 -30.31
N LYS A 229 41.16 -32.81 -31.16
CA LYS A 229 40.78 -33.63 -32.31
C LYS A 229 41.93 -33.73 -33.32
N GLU A 230 42.62 -32.63 -33.60
CA GLU A 230 43.80 -32.64 -34.48
C GLU A 230 44.95 -33.44 -33.88
N ARG A 231 45.18 -33.32 -32.56
CA ARG A 231 46.18 -34.13 -31.86
C ARG A 231 45.88 -35.63 -31.95
N LYS A 232 44.63 -36.03 -31.68
CA LYS A 232 44.19 -37.43 -31.81
C LYS A 232 44.35 -37.96 -33.24
N LYS A 233 44.00 -37.16 -34.25
CA LYS A 233 44.23 -37.54 -35.66
C LYS A 233 45.71 -37.77 -35.96
N ARG A 234 46.59 -36.89 -35.49
CA ARG A 234 48.04 -37.06 -35.67
C ARG A 234 48.56 -38.31 -34.95
N GLU A 235 48.12 -38.55 -33.72
CA GLU A 235 48.46 -39.76 -32.95
C GLU A 235 47.97 -41.05 -33.67
N GLU A 236 46.77 -41.02 -34.27
CA GLU A 236 46.23 -42.13 -35.08
C GLU A 236 47.03 -42.36 -36.37
N GLU A 237 47.42 -41.30 -37.07
CA GLU A 237 48.27 -41.36 -38.27
C GLU A 237 49.67 -41.89 -37.94
N GLU A 238 50.30 -41.43 -36.85
CA GLU A 238 51.60 -41.94 -36.39
C GLU A 238 51.53 -43.42 -36.02
N LYS A 239 50.50 -43.85 -35.28
CA LYS A 239 50.28 -45.27 -34.98
C LYS A 239 50.08 -46.09 -36.25
N ARG A 240 49.36 -45.55 -37.24
CA ARG A 240 49.17 -46.20 -38.54
C ARG A 240 50.50 -46.35 -39.27
N GLN A 241 51.31 -45.31 -39.35
CA GLN A 241 52.63 -45.36 -39.99
C GLN A 241 53.58 -46.33 -39.26
N GLN A 242 53.63 -46.29 -37.93
CA GLN A 242 54.42 -47.24 -37.13
C GLN A 242 54.00 -48.68 -37.37
N SER A 243 52.69 -48.95 -37.43
CA SER A 243 52.18 -50.30 -37.72
C SER A 243 52.55 -50.77 -39.13
N GLN A 244 52.51 -49.88 -40.12
CA GLN A 244 52.91 -50.17 -41.49
C GLN A 244 54.41 -50.44 -41.58
N GLN A 245 55.25 -49.61 -40.95
CA GLN A 245 56.71 -49.82 -40.89
C GLN A 245 57.06 -51.14 -40.18
N ALA A 246 56.43 -51.43 -39.05
CA ALA A 246 56.61 -52.69 -38.33
C ALA A 246 56.20 -53.90 -39.18
N PHE A 247 55.10 -53.79 -39.93
CA PHE A 247 54.65 -54.82 -40.86
C PHE A 247 55.62 -55.03 -42.02
N GLU A 248 56.13 -53.96 -42.62
CA GLU A 248 57.12 -54.03 -43.69
C GLU A 248 58.44 -54.64 -43.19
N GLU A 249 58.91 -54.23 -42.02
CA GLU A 249 60.09 -54.80 -41.39
C GLU A 249 59.89 -56.29 -41.09
N TRP A 250 58.72 -56.66 -40.55
CA TRP A 250 58.34 -58.05 -40.34
C TRP A 250 58.34 -58.84 -41.65
N CYS A 251 57.77 -58.31 -42.73
CA CYS A 251 57.79 -58.94 -44.06
C CYS A 251 59.23 -59.13 -44.58
N ARG A 252 60.08 -58.10 -44.42
CA ARG A 252 61.50 -58.16 -44.81
C ARG A 252 62.25 -59.22 -44.00
N ARG A 253 61.99 -59.30 -42.69
CA ARG A 253 62.58 -60.30 -41.79
C ARG A 253 62.05 -61.70 -42.07
N ALA A 254 60.76 -61.85 -42.37
CA ALA A 254 60.15 -63.13 -42.72
C ALA A 254 60.74 -63.71 -44.02
N LYS A 255 61.04 -62.88 -45.02
CA LYS A 255 61.76 -63.32 -46.23
C LYS A 255 63.19 -63.81 -45.95
N ARG A 256 63.83 -63.32 -44.88
CA ARG A 256 65.18 -63.73 -44.46
C ARG A 256 65.19 -64.90 -43.49
N LYS A 257 64.04 -65.24 -42.89
CA LYS A 257 63.93 -66.47 -42.10
C LYS A 257 63.97 -67.64 -43.08
N TYR A 258 65.01 -68.47 -42.98
CA TYR A 258 65.01 -69.79 -43.58
C TYR A 258 63.69 -70.48 -43.20
N LYS A 259 63.02 -71.12 -44.18
CA LYS A 259 61.82 -71.92 -43.93
C LYS A 259 62.13 -72.80 -42.73
N SER A 260 61.46 -72.59 -41.59
CA SER A 260 61.70 -73.44 -40.42
C SER A 260 61.41 -74.86 -40.88
N LEU A 261 62.42 -75.72 -40.88
CA LEU A 261 62.23 -77.14 -41.11
C LEU A 261 61.18 -77.60 -40.09
N ASN A 262 60.07 -78.16 -40.58
CA ASN A 262 59.01 -78.66 -39.72
C ASN A 262 59.65 -79.61 -38.71
N THR A 263 59.73 -79.21 -37.44
CA THR A 263 60.45 -79.94 -36.39
C THR A 263 59.77 -81.23 -35.98
N SER A 264 58.58 -81.50 -36.53
CA SER A 264 57.86 -82.75 -36.41
C SER A 264 57.64 -83.31 -37.82
N PHE A 265 58.39 -84.37 -38.14
CA PHE A 265 58.18 -85.16 -39.34
C PHE A 265 57.34 -86.38 -38.97
N GLY A 266 56.23 -86.59 -39.68
CA GLY A 266 55.41 -87.78 -39.58
C GLY A 266 55.52 -88.56 -40.88
N TYR A 267 55.70 -89.88 -40.79
CA TYR A 267 55.62 -90.76 -41.95
C TYR A 267 54.16 -91.09 -42.20
N THR A 268 53.57 -90.49 -43.24
CA THR A 268 52.24 -90.89 -43.72
C THR A 268 52.34 -91.32 -45.17
N GLY A 269 51.94 -92.57 -45.46
CA GLY A 269 51.94 -93.11 -46.82
C GLY A 269 53.30 -93.17 -47.53
N GLY A 270 54.40 -93.32 -46.79
CA GLY A 270 55.74 -93.51 -47.37
C GLY A 270 56.46 -92.23 -47.84
N LYS A 271 55.90 -91.04 -47.59
CA LYS A 271 56.57 -89.75 -47.82
C LYS A 271 56.65 -88.96 -46.52
N MET A 272 57.81 -88.38 -46.25
CA MET A 272 58.06 -87.59 -45.04
C MET A 272 57.37 -86.23 -45.18
N THR A 273 56.26 -86.03 -44.47
CA THR A 273 55.53 -84.75 -44.45
C THR A 273 55.62 -84.15 -43.06
N GLY A 274 55.77 -82.83 -42.96
CA GLY A 274 55.78 -82.18 -41.65
C GLY A 274 54.39 -82.25 -41.01
N TYR A 275 54.30 -82.86 -39.83
CA TYR A 275 53.06 -83.20 -39.14
C TYR A 275 52.97 -82.40 -37.84
N HIS A 276 52.00 -81.50 -37.67
CA HIS A 276 51.75 -80.87 -36.37
C HIS A 276 50.80 -81.78 -35.58
N ASP A 277 51.34 -82.81 -34.93
CA ASP A 277 50.50 -83.77 -34.22
C ASP A 277 50.01 -83.16 -32.90
N GLY A 278 48.69 -83.18 -32.65
CA GLY A 278 48.05 -82.63 -31.44
C GLY A 278 48.43 -83.33 -30.13
N SER A 279 49.25 -84.39 -30.23
CA SER A 279 49.85 -85.12 -29.11
C SER A 279 51.20 -84.52 -28.66
N SER A 280 51.83 -83.69 -29.50
CA SER A 280 53.13 -83.06 -29.23
C SER A 280 52.96 -81.63 -28.70
N TYR A 281 52.25 -81.49 -27.58
CA TYR A 281 52.31 -80.25 -26.81
C TYR A 281 53.71 -80.14 -26.20
N PRO A 282 54.56 -79.17 -26.60
CA PRO A 282 55.79 -78.93 -25.88
C PRO A 282 55.41 -78.61 -24.43
N VAL A 283 56.14 -79.19 -23.48
CA VAL A 283 55.91 -78.96 -22.04
C VAL A 283 55.80 -77.45 -21.82
N PRO A 284 54.66 -76.93 -21.31
CA PRO A 284 54.47 -75.50 -21.17
C PRO A 284 55.55 -74.95 -20.26
N SER A 285 56.35 -74.02 -20.78
CA SER A 285 57.52 -73.46 -20.09
C SER A 285 57.15 -72.62 -18.86
N PHE A 286 55.86 -72.36 -18.64
CA PHE A 286 55.35 -71.59 -17.53
C PHE A 286 54.03 -72.20 -17.04
N ILE A 287 54.05 -72.74 -15.82
CA ILE A 287 52.85 -73.13 -15.08
C ILE A 287 52.59 -71.99 -14.11
N ASN A 288 51.45 -71.29 -14.25
CA ASN A 288 51.08 -70.20 -13.35
C ASN A 288 50.95 -70.76 -11.92
N PRO A 289 51.85 -70.39 -10.98
CA PRO A 289 51.89 -71.02 -9.66
C PRO A 289 50.69 -70.63 -8.78
N ILE A 290 49.92 -69.62 -9.16
CA ILE A 290 48.71 -69.20 -8.47
C ILE A 290 47.51 -69.71 -9.28
N PRO A 291 46.76 -70.73 -8.80
CA PRO A 291 45.56 -71.18 -9.48
C PRO A 291 44.58 -70.02 -9.59
N TRP A 292 43.88 -69.91 -10.72
CA TRP A 292 42.87 -68.87 -10.93
C TRP A 292 41.89 -68.84 -9.75
N GLN A 293 42.02 -67.83 -8.89
CA GLN A 293 41.05 -67.61 -7.83
C GLN A 293 39.89 -66.80 -8.41
N PRO A 294 38.63 -67.21 -8.18
CA PRO A 294 37.48 -66.44 -8.63
C PRO A 294 37.54 -65.03 -8.03
N VAL A 295 37.32 -64.01 -8.87
CA VAL A 295 37.34 -62.60 -8.45
C VAL A 295 36.32 -62.40 -7.34
N ALA A 296 36.76 -61.95 -6.16
CA ALA A 296 35.88 -61.73 -5.03
C ALA A 296 34.79 -60.72 -5.40
N ILE A 297 33.53 -61.15 -5.39
CA ILE A 297 32.37 -60.28 -5.65
C ILE A 297 32.35 -59.22 -4.54
N PRO A 298 32.45 -57.91 -4.85
CA PRO A 298 32.41 -56.87 -3.84
C PRO A 298 31.07 -56.92 -3.11
N LYS A 299 31.11 -57.12 -1.78
CA LYS A 299 29.90 -57.07 -0.94
C LYS A 299 29.26 -55.67 -1.09
N PRO A 300 27.93 -55.56 -1.23
CA PRO A 300 27.28 -54.26 -1.30
C PRO A 300 27.60 -53.47 -0.03
N LYS A 301 28.10 -52.25 -0.20
CA LYS A 301 28.39 -51.32 0.90
C LYS A 301 27.10 -51.14 1.70
N GLN A 302 27.10 -51.57 2.96
CA GLN A 302 26.10 -51.07 3.91
C GLN A 302 26.30 -49.56 3.98
N GLU A 303 25.28 -48.81 3.59
CA GLU A 303 25.25 -47.36 3.74
C GLU A 303 25.35 -47.07 5.24
N GLN A 304 26.56 -46.74 5.70
CA GLN A 304 26.75 -46.07 6.97
C GLN A 304 26.00 -44.74 6.86
N GLY A 305 24.78 -44.72 7.40
CA GLY A 305 23.95 -43.53 7.49
C GLY A 305 24.79 -42.42 8.12
N LYS A 306 25.18 -41.43 7.32
CA LYS A 306 25.87 -40.24 7.80
C LYS A 306 24.97 -39.63 8.87
N SER A 307 25.38 -39.74 10.13
CA SER A 307 24.71 -39.04 11.22
C SER A 307 24.70 -37.56 10.86
N LYS A 308 23.49 -36.99 10.74
CA LYS A 308 23.31 -35.57 10.49
C LYS A 308 23.99 -34.83 11.65
N LYS A 309 25.16 -34.24 11.41
CA LYS A 309 25.80 -33.33 12.36
C LYS A 309 24.76 -32.24 12.66
N LYS A 310 24.28 -32.18 13.91
CA LYS A 310 23.41 -31.10 14.37
C LYS A 310 24.18 -29.79 14.16
N THR A 311 23.73 -28.96 13.22
CA THR A 311 24.24 -27.60 13.06
C THR A 311 23.90 -26.82 14.33
N LYS A 312 24.90 -26.17 14.93
CA LYS A 312 24.67 -25.26 16.06
C LYS A 312 23.66 -24.18 15.63
N PRO A 313 22.71 -23.79 16.50
CA PRO A 313 21.77 -22.73 16.17
C PRO A 313 22.54 -21.44 15.88
N TYR A 314 22.16 -20.76 14.81
CA TYR A 314 22.73 -19.47 14.42
C TYR A 314 22.49 -18.46 15.54
N ARG A 315 23.58 -17.90 16.09
CA ARG A 315 23.54 -16.78 17.03
C ARG A 315 23.91 -15.54 16.25
N TRP A 316 22.98 -14.59 16.15
CA TRP A 316 23.23 -13.31 15.49
C TRP A 316 24.29 -12.53 16.28
N ASP A 317 25.28 -12.00 15.57
CA ASP A 317 26.43 -11.30 16.15
C ASP A 317 26.49 -9.87 15.58
N PRO A 318 26.04 -8.85 16.35
CA PRO A 318 25.96 -7.47 15.87
C PRO A 318 27.33 -6.86 15.55
N ASN A 319 28.41 -7.37 16.18
CA ASN A 319 29.76 -6.79 16.03
C ASN A 319 30.46 -7.19 14.73
N LYS A 320 29.86 -8.05 13.90
CA LYS A 320 30.47 -8.47 12.62
C LYS A 320 30.29 -7.42 11.51
N TYR A 321 29.39 -6.46 11.71
CA TYR A 321 28.96 -5.53 10.67
C TYR A 321 29.01 -4.06 11.10
N TYR A 322 29.72 -3.75 12.19
CA TYR A 322 30.01 -2.38 12.63
C TYR A 322 31.51 -2.14 12.71
#